data_AF-A0A821XL20-F1
#
_entry.id   AF-A0A821XL20-F1
#
_cell.length_a   1.000
_cell.length_b   1.000
_cell.length_c   1.000
_cell.angle_alpha   90.00
_cell.angle_beta   90.00
_cell.angle_gamma   90.00
#
_symmetry.space_group_name_H-M   'P 1'
#
loop_
_entity.id
_entity.type
_entity.pdbx_description
1 polymer ?
#
loop_
_entity_poly.entity_id
_entity_poly.type
_entity_poly.pdbx_seq_one_letter_code
_entity_poly.pdbx_strand_id
1 'polypeptide(L)'
;MQKLFPDLKSSLLPASILLANVYASSGDIEKATDIKIELHKSGGKKQIGITMTDIDGKLWKFRAHDQSHPYSAEIYEQVDRMPKEVIKHGHKYDASWIVRPMYADETIETLLCGHSERLAMAAHFIHHRKPKRIQLTKNLRICGDCHRVTKLIALIYQCEIVVRDANRIHHFHLNGQCSCQDYF
;
A
#
# COMPACT_ATOMS: atom_id res chain seq x y z
N MET A 1 -34.24 -4.50 -17.25
CA MET A 1 -33.15 -3.71 -16.64
C MET A 1 -32.15 -3.31 -17.71
N GLN A 2 -31.96 -2.02 -17.93
CA GLN A 2 -30.96 -1.49 -18.85
C GLN A 2 -29.57 -1.71 -18.23
N LYS A 3 -28.65 -2.39 -18.95
CA LYS A 3 -27.26 -2.51 -18.48
C LYS A 3 -26.69 -1.10 -18.36
N LEU A 4 -26.25 -0.71 -17.17
CA LEU A 4 -25.73 0.65 -16.93
C LEU A 4 -24.46 0.92 -17.75
N PHE A 5 -23.71 -0.14 -18.14
CA PHE A 5 -22.52 -0.01 -18.97
C PHE A 5 -22.33 -1.24 -19.89
N PRO A 6 -22.81 -1.22 -21.15
CA PRO A 6 -22.40 -2.21 -22.13
C PRO A 6 -20.92 -1.95 -22.52
N ASP A 7 -20.08 -2.99 -22.41
CA ASP A 7 -18.70 -3.05 -22.92
C ASP A 7 -17.67 -2.13 -22.25
N LEU A 8 -17.34 -2.38 -20.98
CA LEU A 8 -16.13 -1.83 -20.35
C LEU A 8 -14.86 -2.39 -21.02
N LYS A 9 -14.31 -1.62 -21.97
CA LYS A 9 -13.00 -1.90 -22.58
C LYS A 9 -11.87 -1.80 -21.55
N SER A 10 -10.81 -2.58 -21.71
CA SER A 10 -9.62 -2.56 -20.83
C SER A 10 -8.98 -1.18 -20.68
N SER A 11 -9.12 -0.30 -21.67
CA SER A 11 -8.68 1.10 -21.63
C SER A 11 -9.41 1.98 -20.61
N LEU A 12 -10.61 1.57 -20.16
CA LEU A 12 -11.40 2.26 -19.14
C LEU A 12 -11.21 1.69 -17.73
N LEU A 13 -10.27 0.76 -17.54
CA LEU A 13 -10.05 0.08 -16.26
C LEU A 13 -9.83 1.06 -15.08
N PRO A 14 -8.97 2.10 -15.16
CA PRO A 14 -8.79 3.03 -14.04
C PRO A 14 -10.05 3.83 -13.70
N ALA A 15 -10.78 4.31 -14.71
CA ALA A 15 -12.01 5.07 -14.54
C ALA A 15 -13.13 4.22 -13.92
N SER A 16 -13.19 2.95 -14.32
CA SER A 16 -14.17 1.99 -13.83
C SER A 16 -13.90 1.58 -12.38
N ILE A 17 -12.62 1.38 -12.02
CA ILE A 17 -12.19 1.17 -10.63
C ILE A 17 -12.56 2.39 -9.78
N LEU A 18 -12.30 3.61 -10.26
CA LEU A 18 -12.67 4.83 -9.54
C LEU A 18 -14.18 4.92 -9.33
N LEU A 19 -14.98 4.64 -10.36
CA LEU A 19 -16.43 4.67 -10.26
C LEU A 19 -16.97 3.63 -9.27
N ALA A 20 -16.43 2.40 -9.30
CA ALA A 20 -16.76 1.37 -8.32
C ALA A 20 -16.43 1.83 -6.88
N ASN A 21 -15.31 2.52 -6.69
CA ASN A 21 -14.94 3.08 -5.39
C ASN A 21 -15.91 4.19 -4.94
N VAL A 22 -16.33 5.07 -5.85
CA VAL A 22 -17.32 6.12 -5.55
C VAL A 22 -18.65 5.51 -5.07
N TYR A 23 -19.18 4.52 -5.80
CA TYR A 23 -20.40 3.82 -5.41
C TYR A 23 -20.25 3.09 -4.06
N ALA A 24 -19.12 2.41 -3.85
CA ALA A 24 -18.84 1.76 -2.57
C ALA A 24 -18.78 2.76 -1.41
N SER A 25 -18.13 3.91 -1.60
CA SER A 25 -18.04 4.97 -0.59
C SER A 25 -19.37 5.64 -0.29
N SER A 26 -20.28 5.70 -1.26
CA SER A 26 -21.65 6.21 -1.06
C SER A 26 -22.62 5.17 -0.50
N GLY A 27 -22.17 3.94 -0.21
CA GLY A 27 -23.00 2.85 0.30
C GLY A 27 -23.77 2.06 -0.77
N ASP A 28 -23.57 2.37 -2.05
CA ASP A 28 -24.21 1.65 -3.18
C ASP A 28 -23.36 0.43 -3.56
N ILE A 29 -23.41 -0.60 -2.71
CA ILE A 29 -22.60 -1.82 -2.83
C ILE A 29 -22.97 -2.61 -4.08
N GLU A 30 -24.24 -2.60 -4.48
CA GLU A 30 -24.73 -3.31 -5.65
C GLU A 30 -24.05 -2.79 -6.93
N LYS A 31 -24.09 -1.47 -7.19
CA LYS A 31 -23.42 -0.90 -8.36
C LYS A 31 -21.91 -1.05 -8.34
N ALA A 32 -21.29 -0.95 -7.17
CA ALA A 32 -19.85 -1.19 -7.03
C ALA A 32 -19.48 -2.64 -7.42
N THR A 33 -20.34 -3.60 -7.08
CA THR A 33 -20.18 -5.02 -7.39
C THR A 33 -20.41 -5.28 -8.88
N ASP A 34 -21.45 -4.70 -9.48
CA ASP A 34 -21.75 -4.83 -10.90
C ASP A 34 -20.60 -4.37 -11.80
N ILE A 35 -20.04 -3.20 -11.52
CA ILE A 35 -18.90 -2.66 -12.30
C ILE A 35 -17.70 -3.62 -12.24
N LYS A 36 -17.45 -4.22 -11.08
CA LYS A 36 -16.35 -5.18 -10.91
C LYS A 36 -16.57 -6.48 -11.66
N ILE A 37 -17.79 -7.00 -11.64
CA ILE A 37 -18.15 -8.21 -12.40
C ILE A 37 -17.91 -7.95 -13.88
N GLU A 38 -18.34 -6.81 -14.40
CA GLU A 38 -18.14 -6.45 -15.81
C GLU A 38 -16.65 -6.23 -16.14
N LEU A 39 -15.88 -5.60 -15.25
CA LEU A 39 -14.41 -5.50 -15.39
C LEU A 39 -13.72 -6.87 -15.42
N HIS A 40 -14.16 -7.80 -14.59
CA HIS A 40 -13.61 -9.15 -14.57
C HIS A 40 -13.93 -9.90 -15.87
N LYS A 41 -15.18 -9.81 -16.34
CA LYS A 41 -15.61 -10.41 -17.62
C LYS A 41 -14.86 -9.85 -18.81
N SER A 42 -14.50 -8.57 -18.81
CA SER A 42 -13.72 -7.94 -19.88
C SER A 42 -12.21 -8.19 -19.79
N GLY A 43 -11.75 -9.00 -18.83
CA GLY A 43 -10.33 -9.30 -18.62
C GLY A 43 -9.54 -8.18 -17.96
N GLY A 44 -10.21 -7.14 -17.46
CA GLY A 44 -9.60 -6.03 -16.74
C GLY A 44 -9.03 -6.48 -15.39
N LYS A 45 -7.71 -6.64 -15.30
CA LYS A 45 -7.01 -6.97 -14.06
C LYS A 45 -6.39 -5.73 -13.44
N LYS A 46 -6.73 -5.44 -12.17
CA LYS A 46 -6.06 -4.40 -11.38
C LYS A 46 -4.57 -4.71 -11.30
N GLN A 47 -3.73 -3.71 -11.56
CA GLN A 47 -2.30 -3.83 -11.34
C GLN A 47 -2.02 -4.03 -9.84
N ILE A 48 -1.26 -5.07 -9.51
CA ILE A 48 -0.87 -5.37 -8.13
C ILE A 48 0.25 -4.40 -7.70
N GLY A 49 0.19 -3.93 -6.46
CA GLY A 49 1.25 -3.14 -5.85
C GLY A 49 2.47 -4.00 -5.57
N ILE A 50 3.61 -3.59 -6.13
CA ILE A 50 4.92 -4.21 -5.98
C ILE A 50 5.89 -3.13 -5.51
N THR A 51 6.58 -3.42 -4.42
CA THR A 51 7.70 -2.63 -3.94
C THR A 51 8.98 -3.43 -4.08
N MET A 52 10.03 -2.78 -4.57
CA MET A 52 11.34 -3.35 -4.79
C MET A 52 12.39 -2.58 -3.99
N THR A 53 13.41 -3.27 -3.51
CA THR A 53 14.51 -2.67 -2.77
C THR A 53 15.78 -3.50 -2.89
N ASP A 54 16.92 -2.87 -2.72
CA ASP A 54 18.20 -3.56 -2.60
C ASP A 54 18.55 -3.75 -1.11
N ILE A 55 18.93 -4.97 -0.76
CA ILE A 55 19.47 -5.32 0.56
C ILE A 55 20.73 -6.14 0.30
N ASP A 56 21.87 -5.62 0.73
CA ASP A 56 23.20 -6.22 0.56
C ASP A 56 23.53 -6.63 -0.89
N GLY A 57 23.18 -5.78 -1.86
CA GLY A 57 23.45 -6.02 -3.29
C GLY A 57 22.51 -7.03 -3.95
N LYS A 58 21.47 -7.48 -3.25
CA LYS A 58 20.42 -8.35 -3.77
C LYS A 58 19.14 -7.55 -3.95
N LEU A 59 18.49 -7.75 -5.09
CA LEU A 59 17.18 -7.15 -5.37
C LEU A 59 16.05 -7.98 -4.78
N TRP A 60 15.29 -7.39 -3.86
CA TRP A 60 14.11 -7.98 -3.23
C TRP A 60 12.84 -7.38 -3.83
N LYS A 61 11.80 -8.21 -3.96
CA LYS A 61 10.50 -7.80 -4.50
C LYS A 61 9.40 -8.26 -3.57
N PHE A 62 8.54 -7.34 -3.18
CA PHE A 62 7.42 -7.58 -2.28
C PHE A 62 6.11 -7.25 -2.99
N ARG A 63 5.19 -8.21 -2.99
CA ARG A 63 3.81 -8.02 -3.44
C ARG A 63 2.93 -7.83 -2.22
N ALA A 64 1.89 -7.01 -2.34
CA ALA A 64 0.96 -6.82 -1.22
C ALA A 64 0.33 -8.16 -0.81
N HIS A 65 0.30 -8.45 0.50
CA HIS A 65 -0.20 -9.69 1.12
C HIS A 65 0.52 -10.97 0.68
N ASP A 66 1.68 -10.87 0.04
CA ASP A 66 2.43 -12.04 -0.39
C ASP A 66 3.16 -12.69 0.79
N GLN A 67 3.01 -14.01 0.91
CA GLN A 67 3.66 -14.84 1.92
C GLN A 67 4.58 -15.90 1.32
N SER A 68 4.81 -15.90 0.00
CA SER A 68 5.67 -16.89 -0.66
C SER A 68 7.17 -16.62 -0.44
N HIS A 69 7.53 -15.52 0.23
CA HIS A 69 8.92 -15.17 0.49
C HIS A 69 9.52 -16.11 1.55
N PRO A 70 10.77 -16.61 1.39
CA PRO A 70 11.38 -17.50 2.40
C PRO A 70 11.43 -16.92 3.82
N TYR A 71 11.62 -15.59 3.92
CA TYR A 71 11.64 -14.84 5.18
C TYR A 71 10.26 -14.27 5.58
N SER A 72 9.16 -14.76 4.98
CA SER A 72 7.84 -14.15 5.17
C SER A 72 7.45 -14.09 6.65
N ALA A 73 7.63 -15.18 7.41
CA ALA A 73 7.27 -15.20 8.83
C ALA A 73 7.94 -14.08 9.63
N GLU A 74 9.26 -13.90 9.47
CA GLU A 74 10.03 -12.85 10.13
C GLU A 74 9.60 -11.45 9.67
N ILE A 75 9.35 -11.28 8.36
CA ILE A 75 8.87 -10.03 7.78
C ILE A 75 7.53 -9.62 8.39
N TYR A 76 6.57 -10.53 8.46
CA TYR A 76 5.26 -10.21 9.03
C TYR A 76 5.34 -9.97 10.54
N GLU A 77 6.18 -10.70 11.27
CA GLU A 77 6.44 -10.41 12.68
C GLU A 77 6.99 -8.98 12.88
N GLN A 78 7.92 -8.55 12.03
CA GLN A 78 8.46 -7.19 12.07
C GLN A 78 7.41 -6.15 11.63
N VAL A 79 6.58 -6.47 10.64
CA VAL A 79 5.42 -5.65 10.24
C VAL A 79 4.40 -5.53 11.36
N ASP A 80 4.27 -6.49 12.29
CA ASP A 80 3.39 -6.36 13.46
C ASP A 80 4.03 -5.56 14.59
N ARG A 81 5.37 -5.50 14.64
CA ARG A 81 6.11 -4.70 15.64
C ARG A 81 6.17 -3.22 15.29
N MET A 82 6.40 -2.88 14.02
CA MET A 82 6.52 -1.48 13.59
C MET A 82 5.28 -0.62 13.90
N PRO A 83 4.02 -1.08 13.67
CA PRO A 83 2.82 -0.34 13.98
C PRO A 83 2.61 -0.12 15.46
N LYS A 84 3.03 -1.04 16.34
CA LYS A 84 2.94 -0.84 17.80
C LYS A 84 3.75 0.39 18.25
N GLU A 85 4.92 0.60 17.66
CA GLU A 85 5.73 1.79 17.94
C GLU A 85 5.14 3.04 17.27
N VAL A 86 4.63 2.90 16.05
CA VAL A 86 4.03 4.00 15.28
C VAL A 86 2.70 4.48 15.91
N ILE A 87 1.88 3.59 16.47
CA ILE A 87 0.64 3.88 17.21
C ILE A 87 0.95 4.63 18.52
N LYS A 88 2.01 4.22 19.25
CA LYS A 88 2.45 4.96 20.46
C LYS A 88 2.82 6.42 20.15
N HIS A 89 3.25 6.70 18.92
CA HIS A 89 3.57 8.05 18.43
C HIS A 89 2.37 8.73 17.72
N GLY A 90 1.15 8.27 17.96
CA GLY A 90 -0.08 8.95 17.56
C GLY A 90 -0.65 8.56 16.20
N HIS A 91 -0.12 7.51 15.55
CA HIS A 91 -0.72 7.01 14.31
C HIS A 91 -2.11 6.40 14.56
N LYS A 92 -3.05 6.74 13.68
CA LYS A 92 -4.34 6.09 13.54
C LYS A 92 -4.46 5.57 12.11
N TYR A 93 -4.79 4.28 11.97
CA TYR A 93 -5.01 3.67 10.67
C TYR A 93 -6.11 4.42 9.91
N ASP A 94 -5.84 4.73 8.64
CA ASP A 94 -6.80 5.46 7.81
C ASP A 94 -7.56 4.50 6.88
N ALA A 95 -8.76 4.13 7.33
CA ALA A 95 -9.67 3.25 6.61
C ALA A 95 -10.16 3.82 5.27
N SER A 96 -9.98 5.13 5.00
CA SER A 96 -10.42 5.72 3.72
C SER A 96 -9.63 5.19 2.52
N TRP A 97 -8.48 4.57 2.76
CA TRP A 97 -7.65 3.94 1.73
C TRP A 97 -8.03 2.49 1.43
N ILE A 98 -9.07 1.99 2.09
CA ILE A 98 -9.58 0.63 1.95
C ILE A 98 -11.03 0.68 1.51
N VAL A 99 -11.36 -0.09 0.48
CA VAL A 99 -12.75 -0.22 0.03
C VAL A 99 -13.41 -1.33 0.86
N ARG A 100 -14.03 -0.95 1.98
CA ARG A 100 -14.60 -1.84 3.02
C ARG A 100 -15.52 -2.97 2.54
N PRO A 101 -16.41 -2.81 1.54
CA PRO A 101 -17.34 -3.87 1.16
C PRO A 101 -16.70 -5.15 0.57
N MET A 102 -15.38 -5.16 0.33
CA MET A 102 -14.69 -6.23 -0.39
C MET A 102 -13.84 -7.13 0.51
N TYR A 103 -13.73 -6.79 1.79
CA TYR A 103 -12.86 -7.45 2.76
C TYR A 103 -13.59 -7.61 4.09
N ALA A 104 -14.86 -8.00 4.02
CA ALA A 104 -15.79 -8.01 5.16
C ALA A 104 -15.25 -8.81 6.38
N ASP A 105 -14.33 -9.75 6.15
CA ASP A 105 -13.74 -10.62 7.16
C ASP A 105 -12.33 -10.18 7.64
N GLU A 106 -11.71 -9.18 7.01
CA GLU A 106 -10.36 -8.71 7.36
C GLU A 106 -10.39 -7.33 8.04
N THR A 107 -9.57 -7.14 9.07
CA THR A 107 -9.47 -5.84 9.73
C THR A 107 -8.75 -4.83 8.82
N ILE A 108 -9.09 -3.53 8.97
CA ILE A 108 -8.40 -2.41 8.31
C ILE A 108 -6.88 -2.48 8.55
N GLU A 109 -6.47 -2.90 9.75
CA GLU A 109 -5.09 -3.11 10.13
C GLU A 109 -4.44 -4.22 9.29
N THR A 110 -5.05 -5.41 9.20
CA THR A 110 -4.54 -6.54 8.39
C THR A 110 -4.32 -6.13 6.94
N LEU A 111 -5.27 -5.38 6.38
CA LEU A 111 -5.24 -4.90 5.01
C LEU A 111 -4.12 -3.89 4.75
N LEU A 112 -3.92 -2.93 5.66
CA LEU A 112 -2.89 -1.91 5.50
C LEU A 112 -1.49 -2.44 5.83
N CYS A 113 -1.37 -3.34 6.82
CA CYS A 113 -0.11 -3.97 7.21
C CYS A 113 0.48 -4.80 6.08
N GLY A 114 -0.35 -5.46 5.27
CA GLY A 114 0.12 -6.24 4.12
C GLY A 114 0.55 -5.43 2.89
N HIS A 115 0.55 -4.10 2.94
CA HIS A 115 1.05 -3.29 1.82
C HIS A 115 2.54 -3.54 1.55
N SER A 116 2.89 -3.63 0.27
CA SER A 116 4.23 -3.98 -0.20
C SER A 116 5.35 -3.09 0.35
N GLU A 117 5.05 -1.81 0.60
CA GLU A 117 6.01 -0.85 1.16
C GLU A 117 6.39 -1.20 2.59
N ARG A 118 5.41 -1.65 3.40
CA ARG A 118 5.63 -2.04 4.79
C ARG A 118 6.46 -3.33 4.86
N LEU A 119 6.15 -4.31 4.02
CA LEU A 119 6.94 -5.54 3.87
C LEU A 119 8.40 -5.22 3.51
N ALA A 120 8.61 -4.30 2.57
CA ALA A 120 9.95 -3.91 2.15
C ALA A 120 10.74 -3.20 3.27
N MET A 121 10.11 -2.29 4.01
CA MET A 121 10.76 -1.64 5.17
C MET A 121 11.06 -2.64 6.29
N ALA A 122 10.13 -3.55 6.59
CA ALA A 122 10.34 -4.59 7.60
C ALA A 122 11.52 -5.50 7.26
N ALA A 123 11.65 -5.89 5.99
CA ALA A 123 12.81 -6.68 5.53
C ALA A 123 14.14 -5.96 5.81
N HIS A 124 14.21 -4.64 5.60
CA HIS A 124 15.41 -3.85 5.96
C HIS A 124 15.72 -3.90 7.46
N PHE A 125 14.70 -3.77 8.32
CA PHE A 125 14.91 -3.79 9.77
C PHE A 125 15.27 -5.17 10.34
N ILE A 126 14.95 -6.25 9.63
CA ILE A 126 15.37 -7.62 9.99
C ILE A 126 16.86 -7.81 9.69
N HIS A 127 17.32 -7.36 8.51
CA HIS A 127 18.72 -7.53 8.10
C HIS A 127 19.65 -6.52 8.77
N HIS A 128 19.14 -5.32 9.06
CA HIS A 128 19.90 -4.23 9.64
C HIS A 128 19.16 -3.66 10.85
N ARG A 129 19.77 -3.75 12.03
CA ARG A 129 19.16 -3.23 13.27
C ARG A 129 18.94 -1.71 13.25
N LYS A 130 19.82 -0.96 12.56
CA LYS A 130 19.79 0.51 12.46
C LYS A 130 20.27 0.96 11.07
N PRO A 131 19.48 0.74 10.01
CA PRO A 131 19.84 1.21 8.68
C PRO A 131 19.88 2.74 8.69
N LYS A 132 20.93 3.34 8.12
CA LYS A 132 21.00 4.81 7.99
C LYS A 132 20.02 5.33 6.95
N ARG A 133 19.80 4.56 5.89
CA ARG A 133 18.92 4.90 4.77
C ARG A 133 18.30 3.66 4.16
N ILE A 134 17.03 3.76 3.77
CA ILE A 134 16.28 2.74 3.01
C ILE A 134 15.84 3.35 1.68
N GLN A 135 16.00 2.61 0.58
CA GLN A 135 15.56 3.01 -0.76
C GLN A 135 14.55 2.02 -1.32
N LEU A 136 13.35 2.50 -1.64
CA LEU A 136 12.25 1.70 -2.15
C LEU A 136 11.81 2.22 -3.53
N THR A 137 11.44 1.30 -4.42
CA THR A 137 10.78 1.62 -5.68
C THR A 137 9.43 0.91 -5.75
N LYS A 138 8.34 1.68 -5.89
CA LYS A 138 6.97 1.18 -6.01
C LYS A 138 6.44 1.41 -7.43
N ASN A 139 5.74 0.44 -7.98
CA ASN A 139 5.12 0.55 -9.31
C ASN A 139 3.80 1.35 -9.33
N LEU A 140 3.16 1.53 -8.18
CA LEU A 140 1.94 2.32 -8.00
C LEU A 140 2.25 3.55 -7.14
N ARG A 141 1.35 4.55 -7.11
CA ARG A 141 1.41 5.65 -6.13
C ARG A 141 1.40 5.09 -4.70
N ILE A 142 2.16 5.69 -3.79
CA ILE A 142 2.07 5.36 -2.36
C ILE A 142 0.68 5.72 -1.83
N CYS A 143 0.06 4.88 -1.00
CA CYS A 143 -1.20 5.28 -0.36
C CYS A 143 -0.93 6.25 0.80
N GLY A 144 -1.92 7.06 1.17
CA GLY A 144 -1.74 8.04 2.23
C GLY A 144 -1.43 7.44 3.60
N ASP A 145 -1.97 6.26 3.89
CA ASP A 145 -1.62 5.53 5.10
C ASP A 145 -0.14 5.11 5.12
N CYS A 146 0.36 4.43 4.07
CA CYS A 146 1.78 4.09 3.95
C CYS A 146 2.66 5.33 4.00
N HIS A 147 2.26 6.44 3.38
CA HIS A 147 3.00 7.69 3.44
C HIS A 147 3.17 8.19 4.89
N ARG A 148 2.08 8.22 5.67
CA ARG A 148 2.10 8.64 7.08
C ARG A 148 2.92 7.68 7.96
N VAL A 149 2.79 6.37 7.74
CA VAL A 149 3.56 5.36 8.46
C VAL A 149 5.05 5.50 8.17
N THR A 150 5.44 5.71 6.90
CA THR A 150 6.84 5.92 6.53
C THR A 150 7.44 7.18 7.19
N LYS A 151 6.68 8.28 7.30
CA LYS A 151 7.09 9.47 8.07
C LYS A 151 7.43 9.12 9.52
N LEU A 152 6.56 8.37 10.17
CA LEU A 152 6.74 7.98 11.58
C LEU A 152 7.88 6.99 11.74
N ILE A 153 8.07 6.04 10.82
CA ILE A 153 9.21 5.13 10.84
C ILE A 153 10.52 5.92 10.71
N ALA A 154 10.59 6.88 9.78
CA ALA A 154 11.80 7.69 9.60
C ALA A 154 12.18 8.46 10.89
N LEU A 155 11.17 8.99 11.59
CA LEU A 155 11.32 9.68 12.87
C LEU A 155 11.71 8.72 14.01
N ILE A 156 11.00 7.60 14.19
CA ILE A 156 11.18 6.69 15.33
C ILE A 156 12.51 5.94 15.22
N TYR A 157 12.80 5.40 14.04
CA TYR A 157 13.98 4.57 13.81
C TYR A 157 15.22 5.40 13.43
N GLN A 158 15.09 6.72 13.31
CA GLN A 158 16.15 7.64 12.91
C GLN A 158 16.85 7.13 11.63
N CYS A 159 16.02 6.84 10.62
CA CYS A 159 16.42 6.28 9.33
C CYS A 159 15.84 7.13 8.20
N GLU A 160 16.67 7.59 7.27
CA GLU A 160 16.14 8.26 6.08
C GLU A 160 15.46 7.24 5.16
N ILE A 161 14.28 7.55 4.63
CA ILE A 161 13.60 6.66 3.69
C ILE A 161 13.35 7.41 2.40
N VAL A 162 13.74 6.81 1.27
CA VAL A 162 13.46 7.35 -0.06
C VAL A 162 12.56 6.36 -0.78
N VAL A 163 11.38 6.82 -1.20
CA VAL A 163 10.43 6.00 -1.95
C VAL A 163 10.18 6.64 -3.30
N ARG A 164 10.59 5.96 -4.37
CA ARG A 164 10.21 6.33 -5.74
C ARG A 164 8.94 5.58 -6.10
N ASP A 165 7.83 6.28 -6.19
CA ASP A 165 6.55 5.69 -6.59
C ASP A 165 6.24 5.97 -8.07
N ALA A 166 5.03 5.67 -8.53
CA ALA A 166 4.62 5.90 -9.92
C ALA A 166 4.57 7.38 -10.33
N ASN A 167 4.44 8.30 -9.36
CA ASN A 167 4.19 9.71 -9.59
C ASN A 167 5.42 10.57 -9.30
N ARG A 168 6.16 10.26 -8.23
CA ARG A 168 7.24 11.10 -7.72
C ARG A 168 8.21 10.35 -6.81
N ILE A 169 9.21 11.07 -6.33
CA ILE A 169 10.14 10.62 -5.29
C ILE A 169 9.76 11.31 -3.98
N HIS A 170 9.57 10.50 -2.95
CA HIS A 170 9.32 10.90 -1.57
C HIS A 170 10.61 10.73 -0.78
N HIS A 171 11.11 11.79 -0.17
CA HIS A 171 12.22 11.72 0.79
C HIS A 171 11.66 11.98 2.18
N PHE A 172 11.61 10.94 2.99
CA PHE A 172 11.20 10.99 4.39
C PHE A 172 12.43 11.26 5.24
N HIS A 173 12.45 12.44 5.85
CA HIS A 173 13.54 12.94 6.67
C HIS A 173 13.40 12.49 8.13
N LEU A 174 14.51 12.57 8.87
CA LEU A 174 14.60 12.14 10.28
C LEU A 174 13.68 12.93 11.24
N ASN A 175 13.19 14.09 10.81
CA ASN A 175 12.22 14.90 11.55
C ASN A 175 10.75 14.51 11.27
N GLY A 176 10.52 13.41 10.55
CA GLY A 176 9.19 12.93 10.19
C GLY A 176 8.50 13.75 9.09
N GLN A 177 9.23 14.59 8.36
CA GLN A 177 8.69 15.30 7.20
C GLN A 177 8.99 14.57 5.90
N CYS A 178 8.12 14.76 4.90
CA CYS A 178 8.37 14.28 3.55
C CYS A 178 8.61 15.46 2.60
N SER A 179 9.55 15.32 1.67
CA SER A 179 9.81 16.31 0.61
C SER A 179 8.58 16.65 -0.25
N CYS A 180 7.55 15.78 -0.30
CA CYS A 180 6.33 16.03 -1.05
C CYS A 180 5.32 16.94 -0.32
N GLN A 181 5.59 17.35 0.92
CA GLN A 181 4.71 18.18 1.75
C GLN A 181 3.28 17.62 1.87
N ASP A 182 3.16 16.30 1.95
CA ASP A 182 1.89 15.57 2.03
C ASP A 182 0.99 15.68 0.76
N TYR A 183 1.53 16.13 -0.38
CA TYR A 183 0.88 16.10 -1.70
C TYR A 183 1.11 14.78 -2.48
N PHE A 184 1.31 13.67 -1.75
CA PHE A 184 1.59 12.34 -2.30
C PHE A 184 0.52 11.89 -3.27
#